data_AF-Q6AIA9-F1
#
_entry.id   AF-Q6AIA9-F1
#
_cell.length_a   1.000
_cell.length_b   1.000
_cell.length_c   1.000
_cell.angle_alpha   90.00
_cell.angle_beta   90.00
_cell.angle_gamma   90.00
#
_symmetry.space_group_name_H-M   'P 1'
#
loop_
_entity.id
_entity.type
_entity.pdbx_description
1 polymer ?
#
loop_
_entity_poly.entity_id
_entity_poly.type
_entity_poly.pdbx_seq_one_letter_code
_entity_poly.pdbx_strand_id
1 'polypeptide(L)'
;MIYLKKINKNILYMKTMLISKFKSILKRLWFRPLVVIPTIMRKLPVSWISDKSFIIIDYFCSMNRVINLKAPKTFNEKIQWLKLNIRNQDLSKYVDKYDVKKIISEKTGKDKIIPTIGVWDDVEDIDFDMLPKQFVIKCTHDSGSVIICEDKSSLDIFSMKKKLKKYLNRNFYKYSREYIYKDIKPRIIAEKYIKPFNGNELKDYKFFCFDAKVKYIQVDIGRFSNHHKNFYDTNFNLLPFTYEKKPIYHGKAEKPDNLKEMIKCAELLSKGFPFVRVDLYTTGEQIYFGELTFTPSGGRAYFTPKKYDLILGESIKLNNIKKVMDQYD
;
A
#
# COMPACT_ATOMS: atom_id res chain seq x y z
N MET A 1 -45.92 14.87 12.59
CA MET A 1 -46.01 13.54 11.95
C MET A 1 -44.83 13.16 11.03
N ILE A 2 -44.22 14.11 10.31
CA ILE A 2 -43.09 13.84 9.37
C ILE A 2 -41.77 13.48 10.11
N TYR A 3 -41.52 14.09 11.27
CA TYR A 3 -40.30 13.88 12.05
C TYR A 3 -40.19 12.44 12.63
N LEU A 4 -41.30 11.90 13.15
CA LEU A 4 -41.37 10.53 13.69
C LEU A 4 -41.18 9.46 12.59
N LYS A 5 -41.69 9.69 11.37
CA LYS A 5 -41.46 8.79 10.22
C LYS A 5 -39.97 8.76 9.80
N LYS A 6 -39.26 9.89 9.89
CA LYS A 6 -37.82 9.99 9.55
C LYS A 6 -36.94 9.27 10.58
N ILE A 7 -37.30 9.36 11.87
CA ILE A 7 -36.64 8.63 12.96
C ILE A 7 -36.84 7.11 12.82
N ASN A 8 -38.05 6.65 12.56
CA ASN A 8 -38.33 5.22 12.36
C ASN A 8 -37.60 4.62 11.15
N LYS A 9 -37.48 5.38 10.05
CA LYS A 9 -36.74 4.92 8.85
C LYS A 9 -35.23 4.81 9.13
N ASN A 10 -34.66 5.73 9.90
CA ASN A 10 -33.26 5.66 10.34
C ASN A 10 -33.00 4.50 11.31
N ILE A 11 -33.91 4.23 12.26
CA ILE A 11 -33.78 3.10 13.19
C ILE A 11 -33.87 1.76 12.42
N LEU A 12 -34.79 1.65 11.46
CA LEU A 12 -34.93 0.46 10.63
C LEU A 12 -33.69 0.25 9.73
N TYR A 13 -33.15 1.32 9.15
CA TYR A 13 -31.91 1.28 8.38
C TYR A 13 -30.70 0.90 9.24
N MET A 14 -30.58 1.45 10.46
CA MET A 14 -29.52 1.06 11.39
C MET A 14 -29.63 -0.39 11.83
N LYS A 15 -30.85 -0.89 12.13
CA LYS A 15 -31.09 -2.30 12.46
C LYS A 15 -30.72 -3.23 11.30
N THR A 16 -31.11 -2.92 10.07
CA THR A 16 -30.75 -3.75 8.90
C THR A 16 -29.25 -3.73 8.63
N MET A 17 -28.57 -2.59 8.82
CA MET A 17 -27.10 -2.49 8.69
C MET A 17 -26.35 -3.24 9.81
N LEU A 18 -26.88 -3.23 11.03
CA LEU A 18 -26.35 -4.01 12.16
C LEU A 18 -26.52 -5.51 11.92
N ILE A 19 -27.70 -5.94 11.46
CA ILE A 19 -28.00 -7.34 11.13
C ILE A 19 -27.11 -7.81 9.97
N SER A 20 -26.89 -6.99 8.94
CA SER A 20 -26.01 -7.36 7.81
C SER A 20 -24.54 -7.48 8.24
N LYS A 21 -24.05 -6.56 9.08
CA LYS A 21 -22.72 -6.65 9.70
C LYS A 21 -22.60 -7.89 10.58
N PHE A 22 -23.62 -8.20 11.37
CA PHE A 22 -23.62 -9.35 12.27
C PHE A 22 -23.62 -10.67 11.49
N LYS A 23 -24.47 -10.81 10.46
CA LYS A 23 -24.46 -11.95 9.53
C LYS A 23 -23.11 -12.09 8.80
N SER A 24 -22.50 -10.98 8.40
CA SER A 24 -21.15 -10.98 7.79
C SER A 24 -20.08 -11.50 8.76
N ILE A 25 -20.14 -11.09 10.04
CA ILE A 25 -19.23 -11.56 11.08
C ILE A 25 -19.45 -13.05 11.38
N LEU A 26 -20.70 -13.51 11.53
CA LEU A 26 -21.01 -14.93 11.73
C LEU A 26 -20.56 -15.80 10.56
N LYS A 27 -20.77 -15.34 9.32
CA LYS A 27 -20.29 -16.05 8.13
C LYS A 27 -18.75 -16.14 8.13
N ARG A 28 -18.04 -15.10 8.56
CA ARG A 28 -16.57 -15.14 8.73
C ARG A 28 -16.14 -16.09 9.84
N LEU A 29 -16.85 -16.11 10.97
CA LEU A 29 -16.60 -17.04 12.08
C LEU A 29 -16.77 -18.50 11.66
N TRP A 30 -17.81 -18.80 10.89
CA TRP A 30 -18.13 -20.16 10.45
C TRP A 30 -17.14 -20.71 9.41
N PHE A 31 -16.74 -19.89 8.43
CA PHE A 31 -15.89 -20.34 7.32
C PHE A 31 -14.40 -20.07 7.53
N ARG A 32 -14.02 -19.10 8.37
CA ARG A 32 -12.62 -18.69 8.61
C ARG A 32 -12.42 -18.16 10.04
N PRO A 33 -12.62 -18.99 11.09
CA PRO A 33 -12.59 -18.54 12.48
C PRO A 33 -11.30 -17.79 12.84
N LEU A 34 -10.16 -18.24 12.30
CA LEU A 34 -8.86 -17.61 12.52
C LEU A 34 -8.77 -16.16 12.01
N VAL A 35 -9.54 -15.75 11.00
CA VAL A 35 -9.49 -14.38 10.43
C VAL A 35 -10.13 -13.34 11.37
N VAL A 36 -10.96 -13.79 12.32
CA VAL A 36 -11.62 -12.91 13.28
C VAL A 36 -10.66 -12.43 14.36
N ILE A 37 -9.72 -13.28 14.78
CA ILE A 37 -8.74 -12.98 15.83
C ILE A 37 -7.93 -11.71 15.49
N PRO A 38 -7.27 -11.58 14.32
CA PRO A 38 -6.57 -10.34 13.97
C PRO A 38 -7.49 -9.13 13.86
N THR A 39 -8.75 -9.33 13.44
CA THR A 39 -9.72 -8.23 13.33
C THR A 39 -10.05 -7.63 14.70
N ILE A 40 -10.13 -8.48 15.74
CA ILE A 40 -10.33 -8.05 17.12
C ILE A 40 -9.06 -7.37 17.64
N MET A 41 -7.89 -8.00 17.46
CA MET A 41 -6.60 -7.45 17.93
C MET A 41 -6.32 -6.06 17.37
N ARG A 42 -6.71 -5.77 16.12
CA ARG A 42 -6.57 -4.43 15.50
C ARG A 42 -7.41 -3.33 16.16
N LYS A 43 -8.42 -3.70 16.96
CA LYS A 43 -9.25 -2.75 17.72
C LYS A 43 -8.80 -2.61 19.17
N LEU A 44 -7.99 -3.52 19.67
CA LEU A 44 -7.46 -3.45 21.04
C LEU A 44 -6.38 -2.37 21.15
N PRO A 45 -6.19 -1.76 22.33
CA PRO A 45 -5.05 -0.89 22.58
C PRO A 45 -3.73 -1.57 22.21
N VAL A 46 -2.82 -0.83 21.57
CA VAL A 46 -1.52 -1.39 21.14
C VAL A 46 -0.71 -1.90 22.32
N SER A 47 -0.84 -1.29 23.50
CA SER A 47 -0.16 -1.68 24.74
C SER A 47 -0.54 -3.07 25.26
N TRP A 48 -1.70 -3.62 24.87
CA TRP A 48 -2.19 -4.91 25.38
C TRP A 48 -1.52 -6.11 24.72
N ILE A 49 -0.86 -5.91 23.57
CA ILE A 49 -0.20 -6.98 22.84
C ILE A 49 1.08 -6.45 22.20
N SER A 50 2.21 -7.06 22.57
CA SER A 50 3.50 -6.71 21.96
C SER A 50 3.44 -6.86 20.44
N ASP A 51 4.20 -6.04 19.71
CA ASP A 51 4.28 -6.12 18.24
C ASP A 51 4.65 -7.52 17.76
N LYS A 52 5.55 -8.19 18.49
CA LYS A 52 5.98 -9.57 18.21
C LYS A 52 4.82 -10.56 18.36
N SER A 53 4.09 -10.52 19.47
CA SER A 53 2.93 -11.40 19.68
C SER A 53 1.83 -11.13 18.66
N PHE A 54 1.57 -9.85 18.34
CA PHE A 54 0.61 -9.47 17.32
C PHE A 54 0.99 -10.05 15.96
N ILE A 55 2.25 -9.89 15.54
CA ILE A 55 2.75 -10.38 14.26
C ILE A 55 2.68 -11.91 14.19
N ILE A 56 3.07 -12.63 15.24
CA ILE A 56 3.01 -14.10 15.27
C ILE A 56 1.57 -14.59 15.08
N ILE A 57 0.63 -14.04 15.84
CA ILE A 57 -0.78 -14.44 15.77
C ILE A 57 -1.39 -14.05 14.42
N ASP A 58 -1.21 -12.80 13.97
CA ASP A 58 -1.75 -12.32 12.69
C ASP A 58 -1.16 -13.10 11.51
N TYR A 59 0.13 -13.46 11.56
CA TYR A 59 0.75 -14.32 10.56
C TYR A 59 0.16 -15.73 10.56
N PHE A 60 0.05 -16.37 11.73
CA PHE A 60 -0.53 -17.71 11.82
C PHE A 60 -1.97 -17.74 11.29
N CYS A 61 -2.82 -16.84 11.78
CA CYS A 61 -4.20 -16.71 11.34
C CYS A 61 -4.32 -16.39 9.85
N SER A 62 -3.41 -15.56 9.34
CA SER A 62 -3.45 -15.11 7.95
C SER A 62 -2.86 -16.12 6.99
N MET A 63 -1.80 -16.85 7.33
CA MET A 63 -1.00 -17.71 6.43
C MET A 63 -1.18 -19.21 6.68
N ASN A 64 -1.82 -19.59 7.79
CA ASN A 64 -1.96 -20.97 8.27
C ASN A 64 -0.60 -21.68 8.43
N ARG A 65 0.41 -20.96 8.92
CA ARG A 65 1.78 -21.43 9.13
C ARG A 65 2.36 -20.75 10.37
N VAL A 66 3.16 -21.47 11.13
CA VAL A 66 3.96 -20.88 12.22
C VAL A 66 5.12 -20.11 11.60
N ILE A 67 5.35 -18.89 12.06
CA ILE A 67 6.45 -18.04 11.60
C ILE A 67 7.76 -18.39 12.31
N ASN A 68 8.86 -18.54 11.56
CA ASN A 68 10.19 -18.63 12.16
C ASN A 68 10.89 -17.26 12.17
N LEU A 69 10.78 -16.53 13.28
CA LEU A 69 11.47 -15.24 13.45
C LEU A 69 12.93 -15.39 13.89
N LYS A 70 13.37 -16.57 14.35
CA LYS A 70 14.77 -16.80 14.77
C LYS A 70 15.67 -17.03 13.55
N ALA A 71 15.17 -17.77 12.57
CA ALA A 71 15.87 -18.07 11.32
C ALA A 71 14.88 -17.95 10.14
N PRO A 72 14.46 -16.73 9.78
CA PRO A 72 13.48 -16.50 8.71
C PRO A 72 14.06 -16.86 7.35
N LYS A 73 13.34 -17.70 6.59
CA LYS A 73 13.78 -18.17 5.27
C LYS A 73 12.94 -17.59 4.15
N THR A 74 11.62 -17.56 4.32
CA THR A 74 10.73 -17.10 3.26
C THR A 74 10.60 -15.58 3.20
N PHE A 75 10.13 -15.06 2.07
CA PHE A 75 9.88 -13.65 1.84
C PHE A 75 8.99 -13.09 2.95
N ASN A 76 7.85 -13.74 3.21
CA ASN A 76 6.94 -13.27 4.24
C ASN A 76 7.58 -13.29 5.65
N GLU A 77 8.32 -14.33 6.02
CA GLU A 77 9.02 -14.39 7.30
C GLU A 77 10.05 -13.25 7.45
N LYS A 78 10.82 -12.98 6.40
CA LYS A 78 11.82 -11.91 6.38
C LYS A 78 11.16 -10.53 6.44
N ILE A 79 10.04 -10.29 5.74
CA ILE A 79 9.30 -9.02 5.86
C ILE A 79 8.77 -8.81 7.29
N GLN A 80 8.23 -9.84 7.93
CA GLN A 80 7.80 -9.73 9.34
C GLN A 80 8.99 -9.51 10.29
N TRP A 81 10.14 -10.14 10.02
CA TRP A 81 11.36 -9.88 10.76
C TRP A 81 11.80 -8.41 10.60
N LEU A 82 11.79 -7.88 9.38
CA LEU A 82 12.13 -6.48 9.10
C LEU A 82 11.21 -5.52 9.86
N LYS A 83 9.90 -5.77 9.89
CA LYS A 83 8.94 -4.96 10.66
C LYS A 83 9.25 -4.86 12.15
N LEU A 84 9.81 -5.93 12.73
CA LEU A 84 10.15 -5.97 14.16
C LEU A 84 11.49 -5.33 14.48
N ASN A 85 12.47 -5.46 13.57
CA ASN A 85 13.85 -5.09 13.84
C ASN A 85 14.24 -3.73 13.26
N ILE A 86 13.58 -3.28 12.19
CA ILE A 86 13.78 -1.93 11.63
C ILE A 86 12.81 -0.99 12.32
N ARG A 87 13.31 -0.30 13.34
CA ARG A 87 12.57 0.69 14.15
C ARG A 87 13.19 2.09 14.06
N ASN A 88 13.65 2.48 12.88
CA ASN A 88 14.13 3.83 12.63
C ASN A 88 12.95 4.73 12.21
N GLN A 89 12.71 5.80 12.97
CA GLN A 89 11.67 6.79 12.67
C GLN A 89 11.96 7.60 11.40
N ASP A 90 13.23 7.73 11.00
CA ASP A 90 13.62 8.33 9.73
C ASP A 90 13.12 7.55 8.50
N LEU A 91 12.57 6.36 8.67
CA LEU A 91 11.92 5.68 7.55
C LEU A 91 10.50 6.21 7.28
N SER A 92 9.91 6.95 8.23
CA SER A 92 8.56 7.52 8.09
C SER A 92 8.49 8.53 6.95
N LYS A 93 9.53 9.34 6.75
CA LYS A 93 9.64 10.29 5.63
C LYS A 93 9.66 9.62 4.25
N TYR A 94 9.94 8.32 4.16
CA TYR A 94 9.88 7.57 2.91
C TYR A 94 8.49 7.02 2.57
N VAL A 95 7.56 7.04 3.53
CA VAL A 95 6.19 6.52 3.35
C VAL A 95 5.10 7.58 3.53
N ASP A 96 5.42 8.75 4.09
CA ASP A 96 4.57 9.94 3.97
C ASP A 96 4.60 10.44 2.51
N LYS A 97 3.46 10.40 1.83
CA LYS A 97 3.34 10.73 0.40
C LYS A 97 3.70 12.18 0.05
N TYR A 98 3.77 13.08 1.02
CA TYR A 98 4.23 14.45 0.80
C TYR A 98 5.74 14.57 1.07
N ASP A 99 6.20 14.15 2.24
CA ASP A 99 7.61 14.33 2.64
C ASP A 99 8.57 13.54 1.75
N VAL A 100 8.16 12.35 1.28
CA VAL A 100 8.97 11.50 0.40
C VAL A 100 9.34 12.23 -0.89
N LYS A 101 8.50 13.16 -1.38
CA LYS A 101 8.71 13.84 -2.67
C LYS A 101 9.99 14.67 -2.66
N LYS A 102 10.36 15.27 -1.52
CA LYS A 102 11.62 15.98 -1.37
C LYS A 102 12.80 15.03 -1.60
N ILE A 103 12.81 13.90 -0.88
CA ILE A 103 13.85 12.88 -0.95
C ILE A 103 13.98 12.31 -2.37
N ILE A 104 12.85 12.02 -3.01
CA ILE A 104 12.85 11.51 -4.39
C ILE A 104 13.39 12.57 -5.34
N SER A 105 12.94 13.82 -5.23
CA SER A 105 13.39 14.90 -6.11
C SER A 105 14.90 15.19 -6.00
N GLU A 106 15.48 15.05 -4.80
CA GLU A 106 16.92 15.19 -4.58
C GLU A 106 17.71 14.04 -5.23
N LYS A 107 17.14 12.84 -5.28
CA LYS A 107 17.77 11.66 -5.90
C LYS A 107 17.61 11.58 -7.41
N THR A 108 16.45 11.95 -7.94
CA THR A 108 16.07 11.67 -9.35
C THR A 108 15.82 12.91 -10.19
N GLY A 109 15.77 14.10 -9.59
CA GLY A 109 15.23 15.30 -10.23
C GLY A 109 13.73 15.48 -9.97
N LYS A 110 13.26 16.73 -10.13
CA LYS A 110 11.86 17.13 -9.88
C LYS A 110 10.88 16.61 -10.93
N ASP A 111 11.35 16.23 -12.12
CA ASP A 111 10.50 15.73 -13.22
C ASP A 111 9.90 14.35 -12.92
N LYS A 112 10.45 13.61 -11.94
CA LYS A 112 9.96 12.29 -11.54
C LYS A 112 8.90 12.32 -10.45
N ILE A 113 8.57 13.47 -9.86
CA ILE A 113 7.49 13.56 -8.87
C ILE A 113 6.23 14.12 -9.52
N ILE A 114 5.07 13.60 -9.15
CA ILE A 114 3.78 14.19 -9.56
C ILE A 114 3.69 15.59 -8.92
N PRO A 115 3.32 16.66 -9.64
CA PRO A 115 3.19 17.98 -9.03
C PRO A 115 2.16 18.01 -7.90
N THR A 116 2.55 18.57 -6.75
CA THR A 116 1.62 18.86 -5.64
C THR A 116 0.86 20.14 -5.94
N ILE A 117 -0.47 20.11 -5.76
CA ILE A 117 -1.34 21.28 -5.89
C ILE A 117 -1.53 21.95 -4.53
N GLY A 118 -1.75 21.16 -3.48
CA GLY A 118 -1.96 21.66 -2.12
C GLY A 118 -1.82 20.58 -1.05
N VAL A 119 -1.60 21.03 0.19
CA VAL A 119 -1.47 20.17 1.38
C VAL A 119 -2.18 20.84 2.54
N TRP A 120 -2.96 20.06 3.29
CA TRP A 120 -3.78 20.55 4.39
C TRP A 120 -3.75 19.60 5.59
N ASP A 121 -3.93 20.16 6.79
CA ASP A 121 -4.01 19.39 8.03
C ASP A 121 -5.45 18.91 8.30
N ASP A 122 -6.48 19.70 7.97
CA ASP A 122 -7.89 19.31 8.08
C ASP A 122 -8.60 19.30 6.71
N VAL A 123 -9.74 18.59 6.64
CA VAL A 123 -10.62 18.56 5.45
C VAL A 123 -11.35 19.88 5.24
N GLU A 124 -11.55 20.67 6.30
CA GLU A 124 -12.20 21.97 6.21
C GLU A 124 -11.29 23.05 5.62
N ASP A 125 -9.97 22.86 5.68
CA ASP A 125 -8.97 23.81 5.16
C ASP A 125 -8.76 23.71 3.64
N ILE A 126 -9.38 22.71 2.99
CA ILE A 126 -9.20 22.47 1.55
C ILE A 126 -9.74 23.67 0.75
N ASP A 127 -8.84 24.37 0.07
CA ASP A 127 -9.18 25.41 -0.90
C ASP A 127 -9.58 24.76 -2.24
N PHE A 128 -10.88 24.76 -2.53
CA PHE A 128 -11.43 24.18 -3.76
C PHE A 128 -11.27 25.08 -5.00
N ASP A 129 -11.02 26.37 -4.81
CA ASP A 129 -10.85 27.32 -5.90
C ASP A 129 -9.48 27.14 -6.54
N MET A 130 -8.46 26.83 -5.72
CA MET A 130 -7.13 26.43 -6.20
C MET A 130 -7.10 25.08 -6.94
N LEU A 131 -8.06 24.19 -6.69
CA LEU A 131 -8.07 22.86 -7.32
C LEU A 131 -8.44 22.96 -8.82
N PRO A 132 -7.67 22.36 -9.73
CA PRO A 132 -7.97 22.36 -11.16
C PRO A 132 -9.22 21.51 -11.46
N LYS A 133 -9.64 21.48 -12.75
CA LYS A 133 -10.76 20.63 -13.18
C LYS A 133 -10.54 19.14 -12.88
N GLN A 134 -9.29 18.67 -12.90
CA GLN A 134 -8.92 17.26 -12.64
C GLN A 134 -7.76 17.16 -11.66
N PHE A 135 -7.91 16.34 -10.62
CA PHE A 135 -6.87 16.14 -9.60
C PHE A 135 -7.04 14.79 -8.88
N VAL A 136 -6.03 14.38 -8.13
CA VAL A 136 -6.11 13.25 -7.19
C VAL A 136 -5.91 13.78 -5.78
N ILE A 137 -6.80 13.46 -4.85
CA ILE A 137 -6.70 13.85 -3.44
C ILE A 137 -6.67 12.62 -2.53
N LYS A 138 -5.78 12.61 -1.55
CA LYS A 138 -5.54 11.46 -0.67
C LYS A 138 -4.90 11.90 0.65
N CYS A 139 -4.91 11.04 1.66
CA CYS A 139 -4.14 11.27 2.88
C CYS A 139 -2.69 10.81 2.70
N THR A 140 -1.74 11.49 3.36
CA THR A 140 -0.30 11.25 3.16
C THR A 140 0.18 9.93 3.75
N HIS A 141 -0.40 9.51 4.87
CA HIS A 141 0.10 8.43 5.74
C HIS A 141 -0.60 7.08 5.56
N ASP A 142 -1.62 6.98 4.72
CA ASP A 142 -2.56 5.85 4.72
C ASP A 142 -2.55 5.00 3.43
N SER A 143 -3.48 4.05 3.36
CA SER A 143 -3.86 3.36 2.12
C SER A 143 -5.39 3.35 1.99
N GLY A 144 -5.89 3.67 0.79
CA GLY A 144 -7.32 3.61 0.44
C GLY A 144 -8.10 4.94 0.55
N SER A 145 -7.48 6.02 1.02
CA SER A 145 -8.08 7.36 1.01
C SER A 145 -8.27 7.94 -0.39
N VAL A 146 -7.51 7.48 -1.39
CA VAL A 146 -7.45 8.04 -2.76
C VAL A 146 -8.82 8.31 -3.36
N ILE A 147 -8.99 9.52 -3.88
CA ILE A 147 -10.14 10.00 -4.64
C ILE A 147 -9.58 10.61 -5.93
N ILE A 148 -10.06 10.09 -7.06
CA ILE A 148 -9.71 10.58 -8.40
C ILE A 148 -10.86 11.49 -8.84
N CYS A 149 -10.55 12.76 -9.10
CA CYS A 149 -11.50 13.73 -9.63
C CYS A 149 -11.15 13.98 -11.10
N GLU A 150 -11.99 13.47 -12.01
CA GLU A 150 -11.86 13.70 -13.45
C GLU A 150 -12.68 14.91 -13.93
N ASP A 151 -13.67 15.33 -13.14
CA ASP A 151 -14.43 16.57 -13.34
C ASP A 151 -14.86 17.17 -12.00
N LYS A 152 -14.23 18.29 -11.61
CA LYS A 152 -14.52 19.04 -10.39
C LYS A 152 -15.99 19.46 -10.28
N SER A 153 -16.68 19.72 -11.40
CA SER A 153 -18.09 20.12 -11.38
C SER A 153 -19.04 19.02 -10.90
N SER A 154 -18.62 17.75 -11.03
CA SER A 154 -19.38 16.57 -10.62
C SER A 154 -18.99 16.04 -9.23
N LEU A 155 -18.03 16.69 -8.56
CA LEU A 155 -17.45 16.18 -7.32
C LEU A 155 -18.42 16.33 -6.15
N ASP A 156 -18.78 15.20 -5.53
CA ASP A 156 -19.47 15.19 -4.24
C ASP A 156 -18.49 15.58 -3.11
N ILE A 157 -18.40 16.88 -2.84
CA ILE A 157 -17.53 17.46 -1.81
C ILE A 157 -17.83 16.88 -0.43
N PHE A 158 -19.11 16.66 -0.10
CA PHE A 158 -19.50 16.15 1.22
C PHE A 158 -18.99 14.72 1.43
N SER A 159 -19.22 13.83 0.46
CA SER A 159 -18.72 12.45 0.52
C SER A 159 -17.19 12.39 0.49
N MET A 160 -16.53 13.28 -0.26
CA MET A 160 -15.08 13.42 -0.30
C MET A 160 -14.52 13.78 1.09
N LYS A 161 -14.99 14.89 1.69
CA LYS A 161 -14.57 15.34 3.03
C LYS A 161 -14.83 14.25 4.08
N LYS A 162 -16.01 13.61 4.05
CA LYS A 162 -16.35 12.51 4.96
C LYS A 162 -15.39 11.33 4.83
N LYS A 163 -15.01 10.95 3.61
CA LYS A 163 -14.03 9.88 3.37
C LYS A 163 -12.66 10.29 3.91
N LEU A 164 -12.14 11.46 3.53
CA LEU A 164 -10.83 11.94 3.98
C LEU A 164 -10.75 12.05 5.51
N LYS A 165 -11.75 12.64 6.16
CA LYS A 165 -11.82 12.77 7.63
C LYS A 165 -11.78 11.41 8.34
N LYS A 166 -12.44 10.40 7.78
CA LYS A 166 -12.37 9.03 8.30
C LYS A 166 -10.96 8.43 8.21
N TYR A 167 -10.21 8.72 7.14
CA TYR A 167 -8.86 8.20 6.95
C TYR A 167 -7.80 9.01 7.70
N LEU A 168 -7.95 10.33 7.84
CA LEU A 168 -7.09 11.18 8.67
C LEU A 168 -6.97 10.70 10.12
N ASN A 169 -8.05 10.16 10.67
CA ASN A 169 -8.08 9.66 12.04
C ASN A 169 -7.49 8.25 12.20
N ARG A 170 -6.87 7.68 11.15
CA ARG A 170 -6.27 6.34 11.22
C ARG A 170 -4.79 6.46 11.52
N ASN A 171 -4.29 5.46 12.24
CA ASN A 171 -2.86 5.22 12.38
C ASN A 171 -2.59 3.81 11.85
N PHE A 172 -1.85 3.71 10.73
CA PHE A 172 -1.68 2.45 10.02
C PHE A 172 -0.89 1.41 10.85
N TYR A 173 0.05 1.86 11.69
CA TYR A 173 0.77 1.00 12.64
C TYR A 173 -0.17 0.26 13.61
N LYS A 174 -1.26 0.89 14.05
CA LYS A 174 -2.26 0.23 14.92
C LYS A 174 -2.94 -0.96 14.23
N TYR A 175 -3.02 -0.97 12.89
CA TYR A 175 -3.67 -2.03 12.11
C TYR A 175 -2.73 -3.14 11.67
N SER A 176 -1.48 -2.82 11.34
CA SER A 176 -0.57 -3.76 10.69
C SER A 176 0.74 -4.00 11.43
N ARG A 177 1.04 -3.21 12.48
CA ARG A 177 2.33 -3.17 13.20
C ARG A 177 3.50 -2.89 12.27
N GLU A 178 3.28 -2.07 11.26
CA GLU A 178 4.33 -1.51 10.40
C GLU A 178 4.86 -0.24 11.08
N TYR A 179 5.99 -0.35 11.77
CA TYR A 179 6.54 0.70 12.62
C TYR A 179 6.80 2.02 11.87
N ILE A 180 7.16 1.94 10.58
CA ILE A 180 7.41 3.09 9.70
C ILE A 180 6.20 4.03 9.52
N TYR A 181 4.99 3.59 9.87
CA TYR A 181 3.78 4.43 9.83
C TYR A 181 3.35 4.96 11.19
N LYS A 182 4.12 4.70 12.26
CA LYS A 182 3.68 4.93 13.64
C LYS A 182 3.48 6.41 13.95
N ASP A 183 4.44 7.25 13.57
CA ASP A 183 4.56 8.64 14.03
C ASP A 183 4.43 9.65 12.87
N ILE A 184 3.84 9.25 11.73
CA ILE A 184 3.56 10.17 10.62
C ILE A 184 2.43 11.12 11.02
N LYS A 185 2.65 12.44 10.88
CA LYS A 185 1.60 13.45 11.01
C LYS A 185 0.57 13.29 9.87
N PRO A 186 -0.70 12.94 10.15
CA PRO A 186 -1.71 12.82 9.12
C PRO A 186 -1.97 14.15 8.42
N ARG A 187 -1.84 14.18 7.09
CA ARG A 187 -2.20 15.32 6.23
C ARG A 187 -3.01 14.86 5.02
N ILE A 188 -3.58 15.82 4.31
CA ILE A 188 -4.23 15.65 3.00
C ILE A 188 -3.31 16.25 1.95
N ILE A 189 -3.14 15.57 0.82
CA ILE A 189 -2.40 16.07 -0.34
C ILE A 189 -3.29 15.99 -1.58
N ALA A 190 -3.31 17.08 -2.37
CA ALA A 190 -3.83 17.08 -3.73
C ALA A 190 -2.67 17.10 -4.73
N GLU A 191 -2.75 16.24 -5.74
CA GLU A 191 -1.75 16.07 -6.79
C GLU A 191 -2.37 16.23 -8.16
N LYS A 192 -1.56 16.68 -9.13
CA LYS A 192 -1.96 16.78 -10.53
C LYS A 192 -2.45 15.42 -11.04
N TYR A 193 -3.60 15.42 -11.71
CA TYR A 193 -4.10 14.24 -12.40
C TYR A 193 -3.18 13.89 -13.58
N ILE A 194 -2.71 12.64 -13.63
CA ILE A 194 -1.90 12.11 -14.72
C ILE A 194 -2.81 11.32 -15.64
N LYS A 195 -2.96 11.80 -16.88
CA LYS A 195 -3.77 11.12 -17.90
C LYS A 195 -3.07 9.80 -18.31
N PRO A 196 -3.81 8.69 -18.43
CA PRO A 196 -3.29 7.47 -19.02
C PRO A 196 -2.79 7.71 -20.45
N PHE A 197 -1.66 7.11 -20.82
CA PHE A 197 -1.09 7.24 -22.18
C PHE A 197 -1.73 6.26 -23.17
N ASN A 198 -2.18 5.09 -22.72
CA ASN A 198 -2.82 4.06 -23.55
C ASN A 198 -3.92 3.34 -22.77
N GLY A 199 -5.16 3.45 -23.25
CA GLY A 199 -6.34 2.90 -22.62
C GLY A 199 -6.90 3.78 -21.50
N ASN A 200 -7.73 3.18 -20.64
CA ASN A 200 -8.53 3.91 -19.66
C ASN A 200 -7.88 3.99 -18.27
N GLU A 201 -6.71 3.37 -18.06
CA GLU A 201 -6.09 3.24 -16.73
C GLU A 201 -4.61 3.60 -16.74
N LEU A 202 -4.18 4.43 -15.77
CA LEU A 202 -2.76 4.67 -15.52
C LEU A 202 -2.14 3.41 -14.90
N LYS A 203 -1.35 2.70 -15.69
CA LYS A 203 -0.68 1.47 -15.24
C LYS A 203 0.40 1.79 -14.20
N ASP A 204 0.41 1.05 -13.11
CA ASP A 204 1.49 1.09 -12.13
C ASP A 204 2.40 -0.13 -12.26
N TYR A 205 3.69 0.14 -12.33
CA TYR A 205 4.73 -0.87 -12.42
C TYR A 205 5.44 -0.91 -11.07
N LYS A 206 5.39 -2.06 -10.40
CA LYS A 206 5.93 -2.22 -9.05
C LYS A 206 7.19 -3.05 -9.10
N PHE A 207 8.33 -2.41 -8.89
CA PHE A 207 9.65 -2.98 -9.00
C PHE A 207 10.10 -3.52 -7.64
N PHE A 208 10.21 -4.83 -7.51
CA PHE A 208 10.71 -5.49 -6.32
C PHE A 208 12.24 -5.43 -6.34
N CYS A 209 12.79 -4.56 -5.50
CA CYS A 209 14.22 -4.29 -5.41
C CYS A 209 14.81 -5.00 -4.19
N PHE A 210 15.92 -5.71 -4.39
CA PHE A 210 16.67 -6.43 -3.37
C PHE A 210 18.11 -5.92 -3.41
N ASP A 211 18.60 -5.33 -2.33
CA ASP A 211 19.91 -4.66 -2.29
C ASP A 211 20.15 -3.73 -3.49
N ALA A 212 19.21 -2.80 -3.74
CA ALA A 212 19.23 -1.86 -4.86
C ALA A 212 19.10 -2.47 -6.27
N LYS A 213 18.78 -3.77 -6.41
CA LYS A 213 18.62 -4.45 -7.70
C LYS A 213 17.21 -4.91 -7.96
N VAL A 214 16.64 -4.52 -9.09
CA VAL A 214 15.32 -5.00 -9.52
C VAL A 214 15.45 -6.46 -9.91
N LYS A 215 14.61 -7.31 -9.31
CA LYS A 215 14.49 -8.72 -9.72
C LYS A 215 13.15 -9.07 -10.35
N TYR A 216 12.09 -8.43 -9.87
CA TYR A 216 10.73 -8.70 -10.33
C TYR A 216 9.98 -7.40 -10.57
N ILE A 217 9.14 -7.41 -11.60
CA ILE A 217 8.25 -6.31 -11.92
C ILE A 217 6.83 -6.85 -11.82
N GLN A 218 6.03 -6.29 -10.92
CA GLN A 218 4.62 -6.60 -10.84
C GLN A 218 3.81 -5.58 -11.64
N VAL A 219 2.84 -6.07 -12.41
CA VAL A 219 1.84 -5.24 -13.08
C VAL A 219 0.45 -5.77 -12.71
N ASP A 220 -0.43 -4.85 -12.33
CA ASP A 220 -1.83 -5.14 -12.05
C ASP A 220 -2.64 -5.05 -13.35
N ILE A 221 -3.43 -6.08 -13.65
CA ILE A 221 -4.26 -6.16 -14.86
C ILE A 221 -5.73 -6.18 -14.44
N GLY A 222 -6.58 -5.36 -15.08
CA GLY A 222 -8.02 -5.32 -14.79
C GLY A 222 -8.33 -4.85 -13.37
N ARG A 223 -7.64 -3.80 -12.88
CA ARG A 223 -7.72 -3.32 -11.49
C ARG A 223 -9.14 -2.99 -11.05
N PHE A 224 -9.92 -2.37 -11.93
CA PHE A 224 -11.31 -2.00 -11.66
C PHE A 224 -12.33 -3.06 -12.11
N SER A 225 -11.86 -4.22 -12.57
CA SER A 225 -12.67 -5.35 -13.02
C SER A 225 -12.19 -6.67 -12.38
N ASN A 226 -11.72 -7.64 -13.19
CA ASN A 226 -11.16 -8.88 -12.69
C ASN A 226 -9.65 -8.73 -12.44
N HIS A 227 -9.31 -8.24 -11.25
CA HIS A 227 -7.94 -7.85 -10.90
C HIS A 227 -6.96 -9.04 -10.83
N HIS A 228 -5.97 -9.06 -11.71
CA HIS A 228 -4.86 -10.01 -11.70
C HIS A 228 -3.54 -9.30 -11.41
N LYS A 229 -2.56 -10.04 -10.89
CA LYS A 229 -1.23 -9.50 -10.60
C LYS A 229 -0.20 -10.41 -11.24
N ASN A 230 0.41 -9.91 -12.30
CA ASN A 230 1.42 -10.63 -13.05
C ASN A 230 2.81 -10.15 -12.65
N PHE A 231 3.75 -11.09 -12.58
CA PHE A 231 5.14 -10.81 -12.31
C PHE A 231 5.97 -11.06 -13.55
N TYR A 232 6.96 -10.21 -13.76
CA TYR A 232 7.88 -10.27 -14.89
C TYR A 232 9.33 -10.20 -14.40
N ASP A 233 10.24 -10.77 -15.17
CA ASP A 233 11.67 -10.50 -15.01
C ASP A 233 12.04 -9.11 -15.57
N THR A 234 13.31 -8.73 -15.48
CA THR A 234 13.82 -7.44 -15.99
C THR A 234 13.82 -7.32 -17.52
N ASN A 235 13.71 -8.44 -18.24
CA ASN A 235 13.53 -8.47 -19.68
C ASN A 235 12.05 -8.36 -20.09
N PHE A 236 11.15 -8.32 -19.11
CA PHE A 236 9.70 -8.31 -19.24
C PHE A 236 9.10 -9.64 -19.70
N ASN A 237 9.75 -10.77 -19.39
CA ASN A 237 9.17 -12.09 -19.58
C ASN A 237 8.25 -12.44 -18.42
N LEU A 238 7.06 -12.97 -18.73
CA LEU A 238 6.07 -13.38 -17.71
C LEU A 238 6.64 -14.52 -16.87
N LEU A 239 6.61 -14.36 -15.55
CA LEU A 239 7.05 -15.37 -14.59
C LEU A 239 5.87 -16.26 -14.16
N PRO A 240 6.11 -17.55 -13.88
CA PRO A 240 5.04 -18.49 -13.60
C PRO A 240 4.63 -18.45 -12.11
N PHE A 241 4.37 -17.25 -11.59
CA PHE A 241 3.82 -17.07 -10.25
C PHE A 241 2.96 -15.82 -10.10
N THR A 242 2.11 -15.85 -9.08
CA THR A 242 1.36 -14.69 -8.60
C THR A 242 1.30 -14.70 -7.07
N TYR A 243 0.67 -13.68 -6.48
CA TYR A 243 0.32 -13.63 -5.07
C TYR A 243 -1.14 -13.18 -4.88
N GLU A 244 -1.77 -13.55 -3.74
CA GLU A 244 -3.17 -13.25 -3.33
C GLU A 244 -4.23 -14.34 -3.58
N LYS A 245 -3.84 -15.61 -3.58
CA LYS A 245 -4.77 -16.77 -3.70
C LYS A 245 -5.58 -16.74 -5.01
N LYS A 246 -4.99 -16.25 -6.08
CA LYS A 246 -5.54 -16.34 -7.44
C LYS A 246 -4.75 -17.36 -8.27
N PRO A 247 -5.39 -17.97 -9.29
CA PRO A 247 -4.65 -18.73 -10.29
C PRO A 247 -3.69 -17.80 -11.03
N ILE A 248 -2.65 -18.40 -11.62
CA ILE A 248 -1.75 -17.67 -12.51
C ILE A 248 -2.57 -17.19 -13.72
N TYR A 249 -2.45 -15.91 -14.03
CA TYR A 249 -3.12 -15.31 -15.18
C TYR A 249 -2.13 -15.17 -16.34
N HIS A 250 -2.51 -15.66 -17.51
CA HIS A 250 -1.63 -15.71 -18.68
C HIS A 250 -1.76 -14.50 -19.61
N GLY A 251 -2.77 -13.65 -19.43
CA GLY A 251 -2.87 -12.40 -20.18
C GLY A 251 -1.73 -11.46 -19.81
N LYS A 252 -1.10 -10.82 -20.79
CA LYS A 252 0.11 -10.03 -20.58
C LYS A 252 -0.19 -8.54 -20.47
N ALA A 253 0.48 -7.87 -19.55
CA ALA A 253 0.59 -6.42 -19.58
C ALA A 253 1.46 -5.98 -20.77
N GLU A 254 1.20 -4.77 -21.24
CA GLU A 254 2.06 -4.11 -22.22
C GLU A 254 3.37 -3.70 -21.57
N LYS A 255 4.47 -3.98 -22.27
CA LYS A 255 5.80 -3.53 -21.91
C LYS A 255 5.90 -2.03 -22.19
N PRO A 256 6.29 -1.19 -21.21
CA PRO A 256 6.48 0.22 -21.46
C PRO A 256 7.79 0.44 -22.24
N ASP A 257 7.79 1.40 -23.16
CA ASP A 257 8.96 1.70 -24.00
C ASP A 257 10.16 2.15 -23.15
N ASN A 258 9.89 2.95 -22.12
CA ASN A 258 10.88 3.45 -21.16
C ASN A 258 11.20 2.47 -20.00
N LEU A 259 10.99 1.15 -20.18
CA LEU A 259 11.20 0.16 -19.13
C LEU A 259 12.62 0.20 -18.55
N LYS A 260 13.64 0.36 -19.40
CA LYS A 260 15.04 0.35 -18.96
C LYS A 260 15.32 1.51 -18.01
N GLU A 261 14.75 2.67 -18.30
CA GLU A 261 14.82 3.89 -17.50
C GLU A 261 14.05 3.73 -16.19
N MET A 262 12.88 3.08 -16.23
CA MET A 262 12.12 2.75 -15.02
C MET A 262 12.90 1.82 -14.08
N ILE A 263 13.57 0.79 -14.63
CA ILE A 263 14.43 -0.11 -13.84
C ILE A 263 15.56 0.68 -13.19
N LYS A 264 16.29 1.50 -13.95
CA LYS A 264 17.37 2.35 -13.41
C LYS A 264 16.89 3.27 -12.30
N CYS A 265 15.71 3.89 -12.48
CA CYS A 265 15.07 4.73 -11.47
C CYS A 265 14.75 3.92 -10.19
N ALA A 266 14.14 2.75 -10.33
CA ALA A 266 13.82 1.89 -9.19
C ALA A 266 15.08 1.41 -8.45
N GLU A 267 16.14 1.03 -9.15
CA GLU A 267 17.44 0.66 -8.55
C GLU A 267 18.06 1.84 -7.78
N LEU A 268 18.01 3.05 -8.35
CA LEU A 268 18.51 4.26 -7.70
C LEU A 268 17.74 4.58 -6.41
N LEU A 269 16.41 4.51 -6.46
CA LEU A 269 15.54 4.81 -5.32
C LEU A 269 15.60 3.76 -4.21
N SER A 270 15.97 2.52 -4.54
CA SER A 270 16.07 1.41 -3.60
C SER A 270 17.43 1.26 -2.92
N LYS A 271 18.42 2.11 -3.26
CA LYS A 271 19.72 2.13 -2.60
C LYS A 271 19.60 2.31 -1.08
N GLY A 272 20.35 1.50 -0.34
CA GLY A 272 20.38 1.51 1.12
C GLY A 272 19.30 0.66 1.78
N PHE A 273 18.42 -0.02 1.02
CA PHE A 273 17.41 -0.90 1.61
C PHE A 273 17.69 -2.37 1.26
N PRO A 274 17.60 -3.30 2.23
CA PRO A 274 17.74 -4.73 1.95
C PRO A 274 16.64 -5.23 1.01
N PHE A 275 15.45 -4.62 1.15
CA PHE A 275 14.32 -4.81 0.28
C PHE A 275 13.44 -3.55 0.30
N VAL A 276 13.00 -3.12 -0.88
CA VAL A 276 11.89 -2.17 -1.02
C VAL A 276 11.23 -2.40 -2.37
N ARG A 277 9.91 -2.30 -2.41
CA ARG A 277 9.15 -2.24 -3.67
C ARG A 277 9.01 -0.78 -4.07
N VAL A 278 9.43 -0.44 -5.28
CA VAL A 278 9.32 0.91 -5.85
C VAL A 278 8.19 0.90 -6.86
N ASP A 279 7.17 1.72 -6.65
CA ASP A 279 6.04 1.83 -7.56
C ASP A 279 6.22 3.05 -8.44
N LEU A 280 6.18 2.86 -9.75
CA LEU A 280 6.33 3.91 -10.74
C LEU A 280 5.14 3.89 -11.72
N TYR A 281 4.68 5.07 -12.09
CA TYR A 281 3.79 5.28 -13.22
C TYR A 281 4.60 5.67 -14.45
N THR A 282 4.05 5.41 -15.63
CA THR A 282 4.65 5.85 -16.89
C THR A 282 3.56 6.31 -17.85
N THR A 283 3.87 7.35 -18.63
CA THR A 283 3.09 7.80 -19.78
C THR A 283 3.76 7.41 -21.10
N GLY A 284 4.59 6.36 -21.12
CA GLY A 284 5.44 5.99 -22.26
C GLY A 284 6.70 6.85 -22.35
N GLU A 285 6.57 8.16 -22.20
CA GLU A 285 7.68 9.12 -22.25
C GLU A 285 8.20 9.47 -20.85
N GLN A 286 7.31 9.88 -19.95
CA GLN A 286 7.66 10.35 -18.61
C GLN A 286 7.44 9.25 -17.55
N ILE A 287 8.32 9.24 -16.55
CA ILE A 287 8.23 8.36 -15.38
C ILE A 287 7.83 9.21 -14.18
N TYR A 288 6.87 8.72 -13.40
CA TYR A 288 6.47 9.34 -12.14
C TYR A 288 6.60 8.37 -10.98
N PHE A 289 7.16 8.83 -9.88
CA PHE A 289 7.19 8.13 -8.61
C PHE A 289 5.79 8.01 -8.02
N GLY A 290 5.42 6.79 -7.62
CA GLY A 290 4.18 6.48 -6.93
C GLY A 290 4.37 6.31 -5.42
N GLU A 291 5.07 5.25 -5.02
CA GLU A 291 5.34 4.94 -3.61
C GLU A 291 6.59 4.07 -3.40
N LEU A 292 7.14 4.14 -2.18
CA LEU A 292 8.04 3.12 -1.65
C LEU A 292 7.25 2.24 -0.68
N THR A 293 7.26 0.93 -0.92
CA THR A 293 6.59 -0.05 -0.06
C THR A 293 7.61 -1.03 0.51
N PHE A 294 7.82 -0.97 1.83
CA PHE A 294 8.76 -1.83 2.55
C PHE A 294 8.16 -3.20 2.91
N THR A 295 6.84 -3.31 2.89
CA THR A 295 6.06 -4.37 3.53
C THR A 295 4.87 -4.78 2.65
N PRO A 296 5.10 -5.20 1.39
CA PRO A 296 4.03 -5.54 0.48
C PRO A 296 3.14 -6.65 1.08
N SER A 297 1.82 -6.47 0.95
CA SER A 297 0.79 -7.31 1.59
C SER A 297 0.94 -7.45 3.12
N GLY A 298 1.65 -6.53 3.78
CA GLY A 298 1.95 -6.60 5.21
C GLY A 298 2.82 -7.79 5.62
N GLY A 299 3.59 -8.36 4.67
CA GLY A 299 4.40 -9.57 4.89
C GLY A 299 3.56 -10.85 4.96
N ARG A 300 2.46 -10.92 4.20
CA ARG A 300 1.51 -12.04 4.15
C ARG A 300 1.04 -12.34 2.72
N ALA A 301 1.96 -12.23 1.77
CA ALA A 301 1.78 -12.55 0.36
C ALA A 301 1.51 -14.05 0.18
N TYR A 302 0.37 -14.39 -0.40
CA TYR A 302 0.03 -15.78 -0.71
C TYR A 302 0.55 -16.20 -2.08
N PHE A 303 1.78 -16.71 -2.14
CA PHE A 303 2.42 -17.12 -3.39
C PHE A 303 1.82 -18.39 -3.99
N THR A 304 1.56 -18.35 -5.30
CA THR A 304 1.16 -19.48 -6.11
C THR A 304 2.12 -19.60 -7.31
N PRO A 305 2.96 -20.65 -7.39
CA PRO A 305 3.15 -21.73 -6.42
C PRO A 305 3.92 -21.29 -5.15
N LYS A 306 3.72 -22.02 -4.04
CA LYS A 306 4.29 -21.67 -2.71
C LYS A 306 5.81 -21.54 -2.69
N LYS A 307 6.53 -22.24 -3.58
CA LYS A 307 8.01 -22.18 -3.67
C LYS A 307 8.55 -20.76 -3.88
N TYR A 308 7.76 -19.86 -4.50
CA TYR A 308 8.19 -18.48 -4.70
C TYR A 308 8.29 -17.67 -3.41
N ASP A 309 7.60 -18.06 -2.33
CA ASP A 309 7.82 -17.47 -1.01
C ASP A 309 9.28 -17.70 -0.56
N LEU A 310 9.84 -18.88 -0.83
CA LEU A 310 11.25 -19.17 -0.50
C LEU A 310 12.21 -18.47 -1.47
N ILE A 311 11.98 -18.54 -2.78
CA ILE A 311 12.84 -17.94 -3.82
C ILE A 311 13.00 -16.43 -3.61
N LEU A 312 11.90 -15.72 -3.37
CA LEU A 312 11.97 -14.28 -3.08
C LEU A 312 12.63 -14.02 -1.73
N GLY A 313 12.42 -14.91 -0.76
CA GLY A 313 13.06 -14.85 0.56
C GLY A 313 14.58 -14.92 0.47
N GLU A 314 15.14 -15.81 -0.34
CA GLU A 314 16.59 -15.96 -0.55
C GLU A 314 17.25 -14.67 -1.04
N SER A 315 16.51 -13.80 -1.73
CA SER A 315 17.01 -12.52 -2.23
C SER A 315 17.15 -11.45 -1.15
N ILE A 316 16.50 -11.59 0.02
CA ILE A 316 16.62 -10.62 1.12
C ILE A 316 17.75 -11.05 2.07
N LYS A 317 18.81 -10.25 2.15
CA LYS A 317 19.96 -10.50 3.04
C LYS A 317 19.81 -9.72 4.36
N LEU A 318 19.56 -10.42 5.46
CA LEU A 318 19.34 -9.79 6.78
C LEU A 318 20.62 -9.45 7.54
N ASN A 319 21.70 -10.18 7.24
CA ASN A 319 23.02 -10.05 7.84
C ASN A 319 23.70 -8.69 7.59
N ASN A 320 23.24 -7.92 6.60
CA ASN A 320 23.80 -6.62 6.26
C ASN A 320 23.10 -5.43 6.94
N ILE A 321 22.04 -5.68 7.75
CA ILE A 321 21.15 -4.61 8.22
C ILE A 321 21.79 -3.74 9.31
N LYS A 322 22.69 -4.28 10.14
CA LYS A 322 23.44 -3.46 11.12
C LYS A 322 24.22 -2.31 10.44
N LYS A 323 24.85 -2.57 9.29
CA LYS A 323 25.64 -1.57 8.55
C LYS A 323 24.82 -0.46 7.88
N VAL A 324 23.51 -0.63 7.69
CA VAL A 324 22.64 0.35 7.04
C VAL A 324 22.07 1.33 8.05
N MET A 325 21.83 0.88 9.29
CA MET A 325 21.28 1.73 10.35
C MET A 325 22.30 2.76 10.83
N ASP A 326 23.59 2.39 10.88
CA ASP A 326 24.70 3.28 11.27
C ASP A 326 25.02 4.39 10.24
N GLN A 327 24.35 4.44 9.08
CA GLN A 327 24.56 5.46 8.04
C GLN A 327 23.57 6.64 8.12
N TYR A 328 22.62 6.56 9.05
CA TYR A 328 21.59 7.57 9.26
C TYR A 328 21.53 8.06 10.73
N ASP A 329 22.44 7.57 11.59
CA ASP A 329 22.85 8.19 12.85
C ASP A 329 24.09 9.06 12.58
#